data_AF-A0A847HFV1-F1
#
_entry.id   AF-A0A847HFV1-F1
#
_cell.length_a   1.000
_cell.length_b   1.000
_cell.length_c   1.000
_cell.angle_alpha   90.00
_cell.angle_beta   90.00
_cell.angle_gamma   90.00
#
_symmetry.space_group_name_H-M   'P 1'
#
loop_
_entity.id
_entity.type
_entity.pdbx_description
1 polymer ?
#
loop_
_entity_poly.entity_id
_entity_poly.type
_entity_poly.pdbx_seq_one_letter_code
_entity_poly.pdbx_strand_id
1 'polypeptide(L)'
;MAADMYQGGWSQTPQQQGPPPRSSSNTAVWVLVALLSVIVLAAAAGGIWWLISSRQQTLQEGTPVTVTATAPAPAQPTLTAPAPAPAPAPAPAAGVPGTLIRSGGYLENVRVGSANTSEAFALNVWRAYMDNLAMGGTYNATVYAYSPATGEWYAMDCRETGNYVTCTGGNNAVVYLS
;
A
#
# COMPACT_ATOMS: atom_id res chain seq x y z
N MET A 1 94.49 -18.54 16.83
CA MET A 1 93.42 -19.47 16.41
C MET A 1 92.20 -19.15 17.26
N ALA A 2 91.29 -18.29 16.78
CA ALA A 2 89.96 -18.08 17.32
C ALA A 2 89.16 -17.33 16.24
N ALA A 3 88.54 -18.09 15.34
CA ALA A 3 87.65 -17.63 14.27
C ALA A 3 86.28 -17.32 14.89
N ASP A 4 85.79 -16.08 14.81
CA ASP A 4 84.95 -15.49 13.77
C ASP A 4 83.43 -15.71 13.98
N MET A 5 82.80 -14.60 14.38
CA MET A 5 81.61 -14.01 13.75
C MET A 5 80.28 -14.78 13.77
N TYR A 6 79.44 -14.43 14.76
CA TYR A 6 77.98 -14.49 14.64
C TYR A 6 77.52 -13.45 13.59
N GLN A 7 77.11 -13.91 12.41
CA GLN A 7 76.30 -13.13 11.47
C GLN A 7 74.87 -13.65 11.44
N GLY A 8 73.91 -12.72 11.54
CA GLY A 8 72.49 -12.97 11.48
C GLY A 8 72.05 -13.49 10.11
N GLY A 9 71.19 -14.50 10.14
CA GLY A 9 70.54 -15.04 8.96
C GLY A 9 69.03 -15.08 9.15
N TRP A 10 68.33 -14.08 8.64
CA TRP A 10 66.93 -14.20 8.24
C TRP A 10 66.81 -13.66 6.81
N SER A 11 66.87 -14.57 5.85
CA SER A 11 66.49 -14.32 4.46
C SER A 11 64.96 -14.34 4.36
N GLN A 12 64.38 -13.24 3.85
CA GLN A 12 62.98 -13.17 3.44
C GLN A 12 62.86 -13.73 2.02
N THR A 13 62.02 -14.74 1.82
CA THR A 13 61.61 -15.22 0.48
C THR A 13 60.33 -14.47 0.03
N PRO A 14 60.27 -13.94 -1.20
CA PRO A 14 59.04 -13.35 -1.73
C PRO A 14 58.06 -14.47 -2.14
N GLN A 15 56.90 -14.54 -1.50
CA GLN A 15 55.81 -15.40 -1.97
C GLN A 15 55.10 -14.72 -3.16
N GLN A 16 55.26 -15.31 -4.34
CA GLN A 16 54.51 -14.99 -5.55
C GLN A 16 53.01 -15.19 -5.32
N GLN A 17 52.22 -14.16 -5.64
CA GLN A 17 50.76 -14.22 -5.64
C GLN A 17 50.28 -15.03 -6.85
N GLY A 18 49.68 -16.19 -6.62
CA GLY A 18 48.95 -16.95 -7.63
C GLY A 18 47.63 -16.24 -8.03
N PRO A 19 47.03 -16.59 -9.18
CA PRO A 19 45.78 -15.98 -9.64
C PRO A 19 44.62 -16.20 -8.65
N PRO A 20 43.71 -15.23 -8.49
CA PRO A 20 42.63 -15.33 -7.51
C PRO A 20 41.67 -16.49 -7.82
N PRO A 21 41.08 -17.11 -6.79
CA PRO A 21 40.10 -18.17 -6.99
C PRO A 21 38.87 -17.61 -7.72
N ARG A 22 38.46 -18.28 -8.80
CA ARG A 22 37.15 -18.03 -9.43
C ARG A 22 36.07 -18.52 -8.47
N SER A 23 35.44 -17.60 -7.76
CA SER A 23 34.17 -17.85 -7.07
C SER A 23 33.06 -17.98 -8.10
N SER A 24 32.83 -19.21 -8.57
CA SER A 24 31.59 -19.56 -9.24
C SER A 24 30.47 -19.62 -8.20
N SER A 25 29.30 -19.11 -8.58
CA SER A 25 28.05 -18.97 -7.81
C SER A 25 28.01 -17.73 -6.91
N ASN A 26 27.45 -16.66 -7.51
CA ASN A 26 26.73 -15.51 -6.92
C ASN A 26 26.67 -14.38 -7.96
N THR A 27 27.61 -14.34 -8.90
CA THR A 27 27.56 -13.45 -10.07
C THR A 27 26.33 -13.68 -10.93
N ALA A 28 25.88 -14.92 -11.13
CA ALA A 28 24.63 -15.20 -11.84
C ALA A 28 23.41 -14.64 -11.11
N VAL A 29 23.39 -14.70 -9.77
CA VAL A 29 22.31 -14.12 -8.94
C VAL A 29 22.32 -12.60 -9.03
N TRP A 30 23.50 -11.97 -8.92
CA TRP A 30 23.64 -10.52 -9.06
C TRP A 30 23.28 -10.01 -10.47
N VAL A 31 23.60 -10.77 -11.52
CA VAL A 31 23.20 -10.45 -12.90
C VAL A 31 21.68 -10.57 -13.08
N LEU A 32 21.04 -11.60 -12.51
CA LEU A 32 19.58 -11.75 -12.55
C LEU A 32 18.85 -10.65 -11.78
N VAL A 33 19.36 -10.26 -10.60
CA VAL A 33 18.79 -9.15 -9.81
C VAL A 33 18.92 -7.82 -10.56
N ALA A 34 20.06 -7.56 -11.20
CA ALA A 34 20.26 -6.36 -12.01
C ALA A 34 19.38 -6.33 -13.27
N LEU A 35 19.16 -7.47 -13.92
CA LEU A 35 18.25 -7.55 -15.07
C LEU A 35 16.79 -7.34 -14.66
N LEU A 36 16.35 -7.96 -13.57
CA LEU A 36 14.99 -7.81 -13.05
C LEU A 36 14.71 -6.37 -12.61
N SER A 37 15.66 -5.69 -11.98
CA SER A 37 15.49 -4.29 -11.58
C SER A 37 15.32 -3.36 -12.79
N VAL A 38 16.11 -3.55 -13.85
CA VAL A 38 15.99 -2.76 -15.09
C VAL A 38 14.63 -3.00 -15.77
N ILE A 39 14.15 -4.23 -15.82
CA ILE A 39 12.85 -4.57 -16.43
C ILE A 39 11.69 -3.94 -15.65
N VAL A 40 11.74 -3.99 -14.31
CA VAL A 40 10.71 -3.38 -13.45
C VAL A 40 10.67 -1.87 -13.60
N LEU A 41 11.84 -1.22 -13.69
CA LEU A 41 11.93 0.24 -13.90
C LEU A 41 11.39 0.65 -15.29
N ALA A 42 11.64 -0.14 -16.32
CA ALA A 42 11.10 0.10 -17.66
C ALA A 42 9.57 -0.04 -17.72
N ALA A 43 9.01 -1.04 -17.03
CA ALA A 43 7.57 -1.27 -16.96
C ALA A 43 6.84 -0.13 -16.20
N ALA A 44 7.44 0.39 -15.13
CA ALA A 44 6.88 1.49 -14.36
C ALA A 44 6.78 2.79 -15.20
N ALA A 45 7.81 3.13 -15.96
CA ALA A 45 7.81 4.32 -16.81
C ALA A 45 6.76 4.23 -17.95
N GLY A 46 6.61 3.06 -18.57
CA GLY A 46 5.59 2.83 -19.61
C GLY A 46 4.15 2.82 -19.07
N GLY A 47 3.93 2.21 -17.91
CA GLY A 47 2.61 2.16 -17.27
C GLY A 47 2.08 3.52 -16.84
N ILE A 48 2.95 4.38 -16.29
CA ILE A 48 2.58 5.73 -15.85
C ILE A 48 2.24 6.63 -17.06
N TRP A 49 2.97 6.52 -18.17
CA TRP A 49 2.69 7.30 -19.39
C TRP A 49 1.37 6.91 -20.07
N TRP A 50 1.01 5.63 -20.08
CA TRP A 50 -0.25 5.13 -20.65
C TRP A 50 -1.48 5.52 -19.79
N LEU A 51 -1.32 5.53 -18.47
CA LEU A 51 -2.37 5.98 -17.52
C LEU A 51 -2.65 7.48 -17.61
N ILE A 52 -1.64 8.31 -17.92
CA ILE A 52 -1.83 9.75 -18.13
C ILE A 52 -2.45 10.01 -19.52
N SER A 53 -2.01 9.30 -20.55
CA SER A 53 -2.53 9.46 -21.93
C SER A 53 -4.00 9.04 -22.07
N SER A 54 -4.47 8.07 -21.29
CA SER A 54 -5.87 7.61 -21.30
C SER A 54 -6.85 8.56 -20.59
N ARG A 55 -6.37 9.56 -19.83
CA ARG A 55 -7.22 10.54 -19.11
C ARG A 55 -7.56 11.79 -19.94
N GLN A 56 -6.94 12.00 -21.11
CA GLN A 56 -7.09 13.25 -21.87
C GLN A 56 -8.20 13.24 -22.94
N GLN A 57 -8.98 12.16 -23.07
CA GLN A 57 -10.00 12.05 -24.14
C GLN A 57 -11.39 12.60 -23.78
N THR A 58 -11.60 13.26 -22.63
CA THR A 58 -12.93 13.77 -22.22
C THR A 58 -13.00 15.28 -22.02
N LEU A 59 -12.26 16.05 -22.83
CA LEU A 59 -12.49 17.49 -23.00
C LEU A 59 -12.78 17.75 -24.49
N GLN A 60 -13.89 17.17 -24.97
CA GLN A 60 -14.43 17.51 -26.28
C GLN A 60 -15.18 18.84 -26.14
N GLU A 61 -14.41 19.91 -26.30
CA GLU A 61 -14.90 21.26 -26.59
C GLU A 61 -15.67 21.19 -27.94
N GLY A 62 -16.96 20.93 -27.88
CA GLY A 62 -17.84 20.85 -29.04
C GLY A 62 -18.38 22.22 -29.42
N THR A 63 -17.61 22.98 -30.21
CA THR A 63 -18.14 24.11 -30.98
C THR A 63 -19.15 23.58 -32.01
N PRO A 64 -20.33 24.21 -32.19
CA PRO A 64 -21.48 23.59 -32.84
C PRO A 64 -21.31 23.45 -34.34
N VAL A 65 -21.64 22.27 -34.87
CA VAL A 65 -21.93 22.08 -36.30
C VAL A 65 -23.44 21.98 -36.48
N THR A 66 -24.02 23.05 -37.03
CA THR A 66 -25.38 23.06 -37.55
C THR A 66 -25.44 22.13 -38.76
N VAL A 67 -26.22 21.05 -38.68
CA VAL A 67 -26.63 20.27 -39.84
C VAL A 67 -28.14 20.12 -39.78
N THR A 68 -28.84 20.93 -40.57
CA THR A 68 -30.27 20.75 -40.86
C THR A 68 -30.39 19.66 -41.92
N ALA A 69 -30.98 18.52 -41.56
CA ALA A 69 -31.52 17.57 -42.53
C ALA A 69 -32.79 16.92 -41.96
N THR A 70 -33.92 17.37 -42.47
CA THR A 70 -35.27 16.83 -42.23
C THR A 70 -35.44 15.52 -42.99
N ALA A 71 -35.83 14.43 -42.30
CA ALA A 71 -36.38 13.23 -42.91
C ALA A 71 -37.41 12.54 -41.97
N PRO A 72 -38.43 11.85 -42.51
CA PRO A 72 -39.72 11.65 -41.84
C PRO A 72 -39.78 10.44 -40.88
N ALA A 73 -40.68 10.55 -39.89
CA ALA A 73 -40.98 9.54 -38.86
C ALA A 73 -41.54 8.22 -39.44
N PRO A 74 -41.27 7.07 -38.80
CA PRO A 74 -42.37 6.44 -38.03
C PRO A 74 -41.98 5.65 -36.75
N ALA A 75 -43.00 5.52 -35.90
CA ALA A 75 -43.19 4.60 -34.76
C ALA A 75 -42.35 4.79 -33.48
N GLN A 76 -42.93 5.53 -32.54
CA GLN A 76 -42.47 5.63 -31.15
C GLN A 76 -42.75 4.31 -30.40
N PRO A 77 -41.75 3.62 -29.85
CA PRO A 77 -41.99 2.69 -28.75
C PRO A 77 -42.41 3.52 -27.52
N THR A 78 -43.51 3.13 -26.87
CA THR A 78 -43.89 3.64 -25.54
C THR A 78 -42.75 3.40 -24.57
N LEU A 79 -42.00 4.46 -24.24
CA LEU A 79 -40.99 4.44 -23.19
C LEU A 79 -41.70 4.43 -21.85
N THR A 80 -41.62 3.31 -21.14
CA THR A 80 -41.89 3.24 -19.70
C THR A 80 -41.01 4.30 -19.02
N ALA A 81 -41.62 5.20 -18.25
CA ALA A 81 -40.90 6.25 -17.53
C ALA A 81 -39.76 5.64 -16.69
N PRO A 82 -38.53 6.18 -16.74
CA PRO A 82 -37.45 5.71 -15.88
C PRO A 82 -37.87 5.80 -14.41
N ALA A 83 -37.67 4.71 -13.66
CA ALA A 83 -37.87 4.70 -12.22
C ALA A 83 -37.01 5.82 -11.58
N PRO A 84 -37.52 6.54 -10.56
CA PRO A 84 -36.74 7.55 -9.86
C PRO A 84 -35.40 6.98 -9.40
N ALA A 85 -34.31 7.69 -9.67
CA ALA A 85 -32.98 7.30 -9.20
C ALA A 85 -33.02 7.12 -7.67
N PRO A 86 -32.38 6.07 -7.12
CA PRO A 86 -32.28 5.89 -5.68
C PRO A 86 -31.73 7.17 -5.02
N ALA A 87 -32.32 7.57 -3.90
CA ALA A 87 -31.84 8.72 -3.15
C ALA A 87 -30.34 8.55 -2.82
N PRO A 88 -29.54 9.64 -2.82
CA PRO A 88 -28.14 9.59 -2.42
C PRO A 88 -27.99 8.91 -1.06
N ALA A 89 -27.01 8.01 -0.95
CA ALA A 89 -26.72 7.34 0.33
C ALA A 89 -26.42 8.40 1.40
N PRO A 90 -26.87 8.20 2.66
CA PRO A 90 -26.60 9.14 3.74
C PRO A 90 -25.12 9.45 3.87
N ALA A 91 -24.79 10.71 4.17
CA ALA A 91 -23.44 11.07 4.50
C ALA A 91 -22.98 10.24 5.72
N PRO A 92 -21.79 9.64 5.66
CA PRO A 92 -21.30 8.77 6.70
C PRO A 92 -21.08 9.54 8.00
N ALA A 93 -21.63 9.01 9.09
CA ALA A 93 -21.65 9.68 10.39
C ALA A 93 -20.24 9.75 11.01
N ALA A 94 -19.94 10.89 11.64
CA ALA A 94 -18.82 11.04 12.55
C ALA A 94 -19.00 10.06 13.74
N GLY A 95 -17.88 9.56 14.26
CA GLY A 95 -17.90 8.68 15.42
C GLY A 95 -18.18 9.42 16.72
N VAL A 96 -18.68 8.69 17.71
CA VAL A 96 -18.75 9.17 19.10
C VAL A 96 -17.62 8.50 19.89
N PRO A 97 -16.64 9.25 20.42
CA PRO A 97 -15.56 8.68 21.23
C PRO A 97 -16.09 7.87 22.42
N GLY A 98 -15.49 6.71 22.66
CA GLY A 98 -15.85 5.78 23.74
C GLY A 98 -16.93 4.75 23.35
N THR A 99 -17.63 4.94 22.23
CA THR A 99 -18.65 3.99 21.75
C THR A 99 -18.04 2.63 21.49
N LEU A 100 -18.60 1.61 22.14
CA LEU A 100 -18.29 0.21 21.90
C LEU A 100 -19.12 -0.29 20.72
N ILE A 101 -18.45 -0.67 19.63
CA ILE A 101 -19.09 -1.10 18.39
C ILE A 101 -19.15 -2.63 18.31
N ARG A 102 -18.15 -3.28 18.88
CA ARG A 102 -18.05 -4.73 18.95
C ARG A 102 -17.61 -5.14 20.34
N SER A 103 -18.16 -6.24 20.82
CA SER A 103 -17.74 -6.89 22.06
C SER A 103 -17.39 -8.36 21.79
N GLY A 104 -16.34 -8.86 22.43
CA GLY A 104 -15.88 -10.25 22.34
C GLY A 104 -14.77 -10.55 23.34
N GLY A 105 -13.94 -11.53 23.01
CA GLY A 105 -12.73 -11.90 23.75
C GLY A 105 -11.55 -10.97 23.48
N TYR A 106 -10.34 -11.48 23.65
CA TYR A 106 -9.10 -10.72 23.49
C TYR A 106 -9.00 -10.05 22.11
N LEU A 107 -8.79 -8.74 22.10
CA LEU A 107 -8.71 -7.87 20.92
C LEU A 107 -10.00 -7.81 20.08
N GLU A 108 -11.11 -8.33 20.57
CA GLU A 108 -12.38 -8.33 19.83
C GLU A 108 -13.31 -7.19 20.23
N ASN A 109 -13.02 -6.50 21.34
CA ASN A 109 -13.74 -5.28 21.69
C ASN A 109 -13.20 -4.13 20.86
N VAL A 110 -14.08 -3.46 20.11
CA VAL A 110 -13.71 -2.35 19.25
C VAL A 110 -14.41 -1.09 19.75
N ARG A 111 -13.64 -0.05 20.07
CA ARG A 111 -14.17 1.25 20.48
C ARG A 111 -13.69 2.36 19.57
N VAL A 112 -14.59 3.30 19.29
CA VAL A 112 -14.26 4.58 18.66
C VAL A 112 -13.40 5.38 19.64
N GLY A 113 -12.22 5.85 19.21
CA GLY A 113 -11.35 6.69 20.02
C GLY A 113 -11.41 8.18 19.69
N SER A 114 -11.91 8.57 18.50
CA SER A 114 -12.01 9.97 18.11
C SER A 114 -13.25 10.27 17.26
N ALA A 115 -13.67 11.54 17.23
CA ALA A 115 -14.84 11.98 16.47
C ALA A 115 -14.69 11.77 14.94
N ASN A 116 -13.45 11.77 14.44
CA ASN A 116 -13.15 11.55 13.03
C ASN A 116 -13.17 10.06 12.64
N THR A 117 -13.41 9.17 13.59
CA THR A 117 -13.41 7.72 13.39
C THR A 117 -14.85 7.23 13.32
N SER A 118 -15.39 7.02 12.12
CA SER A 118 -16.73 6.43 11.98
C SER A 118 -16.76 4.99 12.50
N GLU A 119 -17.93 4.51 12.90
CA GLU A 119 -18.06 3.17 13.47
C GLU A 119 -17.64 2.08 12.47
N ALA A 120 -18.04 2.23 11.21
CA ALA A 120 -17.64 1.34 10.13
C ALA A 120 -16.13 1.36 9.88
N PHE A 121 -15.49 2.53 10.00
CA PHE A 121 -14.03 2.63 9.87
C PHE A 121 -13.33 1.89 11.01
N ALA A 122 -13.76 2.06 12.26
CA ALA A 122 -13.18 1.34 13.41
C ALA A 122 -13.25 -0.19 13.24
N LEU A 123 -14.35 -0.72 12.71
CA LEU A 123 -14.47 -2.15 12.38
C LEU A 123 -13.50 -2.59 11.27
N ASN A 124 -13.29 -1.77 10.24
CA ASN A 124 -12.33 -2.06 9.19
C ASN A 124 -10.88 -2.03 9.70
N VAL A 125 -10.56 -1.13 10.64
CA VAL A 125 -9.26 -1.11 11.33
C VAL A 125 -9.04 -2.39 12.13
N TRP A 126 -10.04 -2.82 12.90
CA TRP A 126 -9.98 -4.09 13.63
C TRP A 126 -9.73 -5.28 12.70
N ARG A 127 -10.46 -5.37 11.58
CA ARG A 127 -10.26 -6.43 10.57
C ARG A 127 -8.85 -6.43 10.02
N ALA A 128 -8.35 -5.27 9.59
CA ALA A 128 -7.00 -5.14 9.04
C ALA A 128 -5.93 -5.54 10.08
N TYR A 129 -6.17 -5.25 11.36
CA TYR A 129 -5.30 -5.66 12.45
C TYR A 129 -5.33 -7.17 12.70
N MET A 130 -6.50 -7.79 12.74
CA MET A 130 -6.63 -9.25 12.84
C MET A 130 -6.01 -9.96 11.64
N ASP A 131 -6.20 -9.44 10.43
CA ASP A 131 -5.59 -9.98 9.21
C ASP A 131 -4.05 -9.89 9.27
N ASN A 132 -3.50 -8.78 9.78
CA ASN A 132 -2.07 -8.64 10.01
C ASN A 132 -1.53 -9.76 10.92
N LEU A 133 -2.19 -10.00 12.06
CA LEU A 133 -1.79 -11.06 12.99
C LEU A 133 -1.93 -12.45 12.37
N ALA A 134 -3.02 -12.69 11.62
CA ALA A 134 -3.25 -13.96 10.92
C ALA A 134 -2.18 -14.25 9.86
N MET A 135 -1.59 -13.22 9.26
CA MET A 135 -0.48 -13.34 8.30
C MET A 135 0.91 -13.45 8.97
N GLY A 136 0.97 -13.56 10.30
CA GLY A 136 2.23 -13.63 11.06
C GLY A 136 2.88 -12.27 11.33
N GLY A 137 2.11 -11.18 11.23
CA GLY A 137 2.53 -9.85 11.61
C GLY A 137 2.73 -9.68 13.11
N THR A 138 3.26 -8.52 13.50
CA THR A 138 3.55 -8.17 14.90
C THR A 138 2.42 -7.37 15.53
N TYR A 139 2.25 -7.48 16.85
CA TYR A 139 1.24 -6.70 17.58
C TYR A 139 1.42 -5.18 17.45
N ASN A 140 2.66 -4.73 17.27
CA ASN A 140 2.99 -3.36 16.88
C ASN A 140 3.19 -3.32 15.37
N ALA A 141 2.22 -2.79 14.62
CA ALA A 141 2.27 -2.76 13.17
C ALA A 141 1.47 -1.60 12.60
N THR A 142 1.85 -1.17 11.40
CA THR A 142 1.02 -0.27 10.59
C THR A 142 0.11 -1.10 9.69
N VAL A 143 -1.19 -0.87 9.78
CA VAL A 143 -2.21 -1.54 8.96
C VAL A 143 -2.93 -0.53 8.08
N TYR A 144 -3.48 -0.99 6.95
CA TYR A 144 -4.25 -0.16 6.03
C TYR A 144 -5.72 -0.53 6.11
N ALA A 145 -6.58 0.46 6.37
CA ALA A 145 -8.01 0.26 6.52
C ALA A 145 -8.79 1.22 5.61
N TYR A 146 -9.84 0.70 4.96
CA TYR A 146 -10.74 1.50 4.14
C TYR A 146 -11.73 2.25 5.02
N SER A 147 -11.91 3.54 4.75
CA SER A 147 -12.95 4.37 5.33
C SER A 147 -14.11 4.50 4.35
N PRO A 148 -15.25 3.84 4.61
CA PRO A 148 -16.47 4.12 3.86
C PRO A 148 -16.91 5.58 4.00
N ALA A 149 -16.39 6.28 5.03
CA ALA A 149 -16.80 7.64 5.30
C ALA A 149 -16.24 8.65 4.30
N THR A 150 -15.01 8.43 3.86
CA THR A 150 -14.30 9.32 2.93
C THR A 150 -14.08 8.68 1.58
N GLY A 151 -14.28 7.36 1.47
CA GLY A 151 -14.00 6.59 0.26
C GLY A 151 -12.51 6.29 0.06
N GLU A 152 -11.68 6.49 1.08
CA GLU A 152 -10.22 6.37 1.00
C GLU A 152 -9.66 5.28 1.91
N TRP A 153 -8.40 4.91 1.66
CA TRP A 153 -7.63 4.02 2.54
C TRP A 153 -6.71 4.83 3.44
N TYR A 154 -6.70 4.53 4.74
CA TYR A 154 -5.82 5.17 5.71
C TYR A 154 -4.84 4.17 6.32
N ALA A 155 -3.60 4.62 6.48
CA ALA A 155 -2.61 3.94 7.31
C ALA A 155 -2.91 4.22 8.79
N MET A 156 -2.94 3.17 9.60
CA MET A 156 -3.15 3.21 11.04
C MET A 156 -1.97 2.52 11.72
N ASP A 157 -1.24 3.25 12.56
CA ASP A 157 -0.20 2.71 13.42
C ASP A 157 -0.86 2.13 14.68
N CYS A 158 -0.82 0.81 14.79
CA CYS A 158 -1.36 0.06 15.92
C CYS A 158 -0.24 -0.29 16.89
N ARG A 159 -0.43 0.11 18.15
CA ARG A 159 0.51 -0.15 19.25
C ARG A 159 -0.18 -0.88 20.38
N GLU A 160 0.35 -2.04 20.72
CA GLU A 160 -0.05 -2.78 21.89
C GLU A 160 0.49 -2.09 23.14
N THR A 161 -0.40 -1.89 24.12
CA THR A 161 -0.09 -1.28 25.41
C THR A 161 -0.76 -2.12 26.50
N GLY A 162 -0.01 -3.07 27.05
CA GLY A 162 -0.52 -3.98 28.07
C GLY A 162 -1.58 -4.92 27.49
N ASN A 163 -2.85 -4.68 27.81
CA ASN A 163 -3.97 -5.56 27.43
C ASN A 163 -4.86 -4.97 26.32
N TYR A 164 -4.46 -3.86 25.71
CA TYR A 164 -5.21 -3.24 24.63
C TYR A 164 -4.26 -2.72 23.55
N VAL A 165 -4.76 -2.60 22.34
CA VAL A 165 -4.06 -2.03 21.20
C VAL A 165 -4.72 -0.71 20.85
N THR A 166 -3.90 0.33 20.72
CA THR A 166 -4.35 1.64 20.24
C THR A 166 -3.89 1.81 18.81
N CYS A 167 -4.84 1.97 17.89
CA CYS A 167 -4.55 2.27 16.50
C CYS A 167 -4.80 3.76 16.24
N THR A 168 -3.77 4.47 15.81
CA THR A 168 -3.82 5.91 15.46
C THR A 168 -3.38 6.14 14.04
N GLY A 169 -4.05 7.01 13.29
CA GLY A 169 -3.64 7.31 11.92
C GLY A 169 -4.62 8.18 11.14
N GLY A 170 -4.36 8.33 9.84
CA GLY A 170 -5.17 9.14 8.93
C GLY A 170 -5.51 10.55 9.47
N ASN A 171 -6.80 10.91 9.42
CA ASN A 171 -7.34 12.21 9.84
C ASN A 171 -7.51 12.35 11.36
N ASN A 172 -6.46 12.09 12.14
CA ASN A 172 -6.53 12.02 13.61
C ASN A 172 -7.55 10.96 14.08
N ALA A 173 -7.61 9.85 13.37
CA ALA A 173 -8.45 8.72 13.74
C ALA A 173 -7.78 7.94 14.88
N VAL A 174 -8.59 7.53 15.85
CA VAL A 174 -8.14 6.72 17.00
C VAL A 174 -9.14 5.60 17.17
N VAL A 175 -8.65 4.37 17.33
CA VAL A 175 -9.45 3.17 17.58
C VAL A 175 -8.79 2.41 18.73
N TYR A 176 -9.59 1.93 19.67
CA TYR A 176 -9.13 1.07 20.76
C TYR A 176 -9.64 -0.35 20.55
N LEU A 177 -8.73 -1.31 20.70
CA LEU A 177 -8.96 -2.74 20.54
C LEU A 177 -8.55 -3.41 21.86
N SER A 178 -9.40 -4.22 22.49
CA SER A 178 -9.08 -4.90 23.76
C SER A 178 -9.70 -6.28 23.83
#